data_AF-A0A9X3PPU5-F1
#
_entry.id   AF-A0A9X3PPU5-F1
#
_cell.length_a   1.000
_cell.length_b   1.000
_cell.length_c   1.000
_cell.angle_alpha   90.00
_cell.angle_beta   90.00
_cell.angle_gamma   90.00
#
_symmetry.space_group_name_H-M   'P 1'
#
loop_
_entity.id
_entity.type
_entity.pdbx_description
1 polymer ?
#
loop_
_entity_poly.entity_id
_entity_poly.type
_entity_poly.pdbx_seq_one_letter_code
_entity_poly.pdbx_strand_id
1 'polypeptide(L)'
;MVEIRSFETAIDLYKSDTGALPDTLAQAGAGMPSDPWGWPYEYVKLSGGEEEEEWEEEEEEEEEGEAQPRRDRFLVLINSDYDLYSKGKDGESRVPLTAQASWDDIIRANDGSFVGLASEF
;
A
#
# COMPACT_ATOMS: atom_id res chain seq x y z
N MET A 1 15.28 -2.49 -10.71
CA MET A 1 13.95 -3.02 -10.34
C MET A 1 13.63 -2.44 -8.97
N VAL A 2 13.18 -1.18 -8.97
CA VAL A 2 12.83 -0.39 -7.79
C VAL A 2 11.81 0.66 -8.27
N GLU A 3 10.62 0.22 -8.70
CA GLU A 3 9.58 1.15 -9.17
C GLU A 3 8.85 1.80 -7.98
N ILE A 4 8.74 1.11 -6.83
CA ILE A 4 8.10 1.66 -5.61
C ILE A 4 8.70 3.00 -5.21
N ARG A 5 10.04 3.15 -5.22
CA ARG A 5 10.70 4.43 -4.91
C ARG A 5 10.38 5.53 -5.91
N SER A 6 10.19 5.18 -7.19
CA SER A 6 9.76 6.13 -8.21
C SER A 6 8.33 6.61 -7.97
N PHE A 7 7.42 5.71 -7.58
CA PHE A 7 6.06 6.04 -7.18
C PHE A 7 6.01 6.93 -5.94
N GLU A 8 6.80 6.63 -4.90
CA GLU A 8 6.93 7.49 -3.72
C GLU A 8 7.31 8.93 -4.13
N THR A 9 8.31 9.07 -5.01
CA THR A 9 8.75 10.39 -5.49
C THR A 9 7.63 11.15 -6.20
N ALA A 10 6.83 10.45 -7.02
CA ALA A 10 5.70 11.06 -7.72
C ALA A 10 4.57 11.45 -6.76
N ILE A 11 4.27 10.61 -5.77
CA ILE A 11 3.28 10.88 -4.71
C ILE A 11 3.73 12.08 -3.86
N ASP A 12 5.00 12.13 -3.47
CA ASP A 12 5.57 13.23 -2.68
C ASP A 12 5.51 14.56 -3.44
N LEU A 13 5.80 14.53 -4.75
CA LEU A 13 5.66 15.71 -5.61
C LEU A 13 4.19 16.16 -5.68
N TYR A 14 3.27 15.23 -5.91
CA TYR A 14 1.83 15.53 -5.93
C TYR A 14 1.35 16.14 -4.61
N LYS A 15 1.77 15.56 -3.48
CA LYS A 15 1.44 16.06 -2.14
C LYS A 15 2.02 17.45 -1.89
N SER A 16 3.23 17.71 -2.37
CA SER A 16 3.87 19.03 -2.27
C SER A 16 3.13 20.10 -3.09
N ASP A 17 2.58 19.74 -4.24
CA ASP A 17 1.89 20.67 -5.15
C ASP A 17 0.43 20.91 -4.76
N THR A 18 -0.29 19.87 -4.31
CA THR A 18 -1.73 19.93 -4.02
C THR A 18 -2.06 20.05 -2.53
N GLY A 19 -1.11 19.71 -1.66
CA GLY A 19 -1.30 19.62 -0.21
C GLY A 19 -1.98 18.33 0.27
N ALA A 20 -2.34 17.41 -0.63
CA ALA A 20 -3.04 16.17 -0.30
C ALA A 20 -2.41 14.95 -0.98
N LEU A 21 -2.61 13.75 -0.41
CA LEU A 21 -2.25 12.50 -1.08
C LEU A 21 -3.20 12.22 -2.25
N PRO A 22 -2.69 11.66 -3.36
CA PRO A 22 -3.51 11.31 -4.52
C PRO A 22 -4.45 10.15 -4.16
N ASP A 23 -5.64 10.11 -4.73
CA ASP A 23 -6.58 9.00 -4.51
C ASP A 23 -6.18 7.76 -5.34
N THR A 24 -5.36 7.95 -6.39
CA THR A 24 -4.84 6.87 -7.23
C THR A 24 -3.43 7.18 -7.71
N LEU A 25 -2.62 6.15 -8.03
CA LEU A 25 -1.28 6.35 -8.61
C LEU A 25 -1.31 7.15 -9.93
N ALA A 26 -2.39 7.03 -10.70
CA ALA A 26 -2.55 7.78 -11.94
C ALA A 26 -2.66 9.30 -11.70
N GLN A 27 -3.33 9.73 -10.62
CA GLN A 27 -3.40 11.15 -10.25
C GLN A 27 -2.04 11.74 -9.88
N ALA A 28 -1.14 10.94 -9.30
CA ALA A 28 0.23 11.33 -9.00
C ALA A 28 1.11 11.53 -10.26
N GLY A 29 0.58 11.24 -11.45
CA GLY A 29 1.33 11.30 -12.71
C GLY A 29 2.38 10.20 -12.85
N ALA A 30 2.35 9.18 -11.99
CA ALA A 30 3.38 8.14 -11.94
C ALA A 30 3.26 7.08 -13.07
N GLY A 31 2.22 7.17 -13.90
CA GLY A 31 1.84 6.10 -14.82
C GLY A 31 1.33 4.87 -14.07
N MET A 32 0.92 3.84 -14.80
CA MET A 32 0.50 2.54 -14.23
C MET A 32 1.35 1.41 -14.82
N PRO A 33 2.68 1.42 -14.65
CA PRO A 33 3.50 0.30 -15.10
C PRO A 33 3.19 -0.95 -14.26
N SER A 34 3.18 -2.10 -14.91
CA SER A 34 3.16 -3.38 -14.21
C SER A 34 4.51 -3.65 -13.57
N ASP A 35 4.49 -4.41 -12.49
CA ASP A 35 5.66 -5.01 -11.87
C ASP A 35 6.37 -5.99 -12.82
N PRO A 36 7.54 -6.53 -12.45
CA PRO A 36 8.32 -7.45 -13.26
C PRO A 36 7.59 -8.73 -13.69
N TRP A 37 6.52 -9.09 -12.99
CA TRP A 37 5.72 -10.30 -13.21
C TRP A 37 4.43 -10.01 -13.98
N GLY A 38 4.16 -8.74 -14.29
CA GLY A 38 3.01 -8.31 -15.09
C GLY A 38 1.80 -7.91 -14.27
N TRP A 39 1.90 -7.85 -12.93
CA TRP A 39 0.83 -7.40 -12.06
C TRP A 39 0.90 -5.87 -11.85
N PRO A 40 -0.23 -5.17 -11.76
CA PRO A 40 -0.20 -3.76 -11.39
C PRO A 40 0.32 -3.58 -9.95
N TYR A 41 0.91 -2.41 -9.67
CA TYR A 41 1.16 -2.01 -8.29
C TYR A 41 -0.16 -1.61 -7.64
N GLU A 42 -0.32 -2.01 -6.38
CA GLU A 42 -1.49 -1.69 -5.57
C GLU A 42 -1.15 -0.48 -4.70
N TYR A 43 -2.12 0.43 -4.61
CA TYR A 43 -2.02 1.65 -3.82
C TYR A 43 -3.30 1.87 -3.05
N VAL A 44 -3.16 2.12 -1.75
CA VAL A 44 -4.28 2.42 -0.87
C VAL A 44 -3.94 3.68 -0.12
N LYS A 45 -4.65 4.77 -0.39
CA LYS A 45 -4.50 6.01 0.38
C LYS A 45 -5.03 5.77 1.79
N LEU A 46 -4.22 6.07 2.80
CA LEU A 46 -4.69 6.12 4.18
C LEU A 46 -5.05 7.57 4.45
N SER A 47 -6.32 7.86 4.75
CA SER A 47 -6.67 9.12 5.37
C SER A 47 -5.98 9.14 6.73
N GLY A 48 -4.85 9.87 6.84
CA GLY A 48 -4.05 9.95 8.05
C GLY A 48 -4.93 10.12 9.28
N GLY A 49 -4.83 9.16 10.20
CA GLY A 49 -5.78 8.99 11.30
C GLY A 49 -5.83 10.17 12.26
N GLU A 50 -7.01 10.78 12.34
CA GLU A 50 -7.65 11.38 13.52
C GLU A 50 -9.17 11.24 13.33
N GLU A 51 -9.65 10.04 13.04
CA GLU A 51 -10.89 9.63 13.68
C GLU A 51 -10.40 8.70 14.77
N GLU A 52 -10.55 9.18 16.00
CA GLU A 52 -10.51 8.34 17.19
C GLU A 52 -11.23 7.04 16.83
N GLU A 53 -10.69 5.91 17.29
CA GLU A 53 -11.49 4.69 17.41
C GLU A 53 -12.69 5.01 18.32
N GLU A 54 -13.70 5.69 17.81
CA GLU A 54 -15.04 5.24 18.05
C GLU A 54 -15.05 3.90 17.34
N TRP A 55 -14.90 2.85 18.15
CA TRP A 55 -15.33 1.51 17.79
C TRP A 55 -16.83 1.60 17.49
N GLU A 56 -17.20 2.25 16.40
CA GLU A 56 -18.47 1.99 15.78
C GLU A 56 -18.33 0.57 15.26
N GLU A 57 -19.21 -0.29 15.76
CA GLU A 57 -19.51 -1.59 15.16
C GLU A 57 -20.13 -1.34 13.77
N GLU A 58 -19.48 -0.57 12.91
CA GLU A 58 -19.77 -0.53 11.50
C GLU A 58 -19.08 -1.75 10.92
N GLU A 59 -19.90 -2.78 10.72
CA GLU A 59 -19.67 -3.80 9.71
C GLU A 59 -19.43 -3.06 8.39
N GLU A 60 -18.20 -2.57 8.17
CA GLU A 60 -17.74 -2.15 6.85
C GLU A 60 -17.90 -3.38 5.97
N GLU A 61 -19.00 -3.41 5.22
CA GLU A 61 -19.23 -4.43 4.20
C GLU A 61 -18.00 -4.40 3.30
N GLU A 62 -17.15 -5.43 3.42
CA GLU A 62 -15.99 -5.63 2.56
C GLU A 62 -16.50 -5.60 1.11
N GLU A 63 -16.39 -4.45 0.43
CA GLU A 63 -16.69 -4.39 -0.99
C GLU A 63 -15.69 -5.31 -1.69
N GLU A 64 -16.16 -6.47 -2.14
CA GLU A 64 -15.37 -7.51 -2.79
C GLU A 64 -14.59 -6.92 -3.98
N GLY A 65 -13.34 -6.53 -3.76
CA GLY A 65 -12.46 -6.02 -4.81
C GLY A 65 -11.58 -4.83 -4.43
N GLU A 66 -11.84 -4.14 -3.32
CA GLU A 66 -10.99 -3.02 -2.90
C GLU A 66 -9.74 -3.50 -2.14
N ALA A 67 -8.57 -2.97 -2.51
CA ALA A 67 -7.32 -3.26 -1.83
C ALA A 67 -7.34 -2.64 -0.42
N GLN A 68 -7.15 -3.48 0.59
CA GLN A 68 -7.08 -3.09 1.99
C GLN A 68 -5.62 -2.85 2.42
N PRO A 69 -5.37 -1.92 3.35
CA PRO A 69 -4.00 -1.58 3.74
C PRO A 69 -3.35 -2.70 4.56
N ARG A 70 -2.10 -3.02 4.23
CA ARG A 70 -1.35 -4.13 4.82
C ARG A 70 -1.08 -3.94 6.30
N ARG A 71 -1.07 -5.07 7.01
CA ARG A 71 -0.88 -5.14 8.46
C ARG A 71 0.24 -6.09 8.85
N ASP A 72 1.00 -5.74 9.88
CA ASP A 72 2.07 -6.56 10.41
C ASP A 72 1.56 -7.79 11.19
N ARG A 73 2.47 -8.53 11.84
CA ARG A 73 2.13 -9.70 12.65
C ARG A 73 1.26 -9.41 13.87
N PHE A 74 1.19 -8.16 14.31
CA PHE A 74 0.34 -7.68 15.39
C PHE A 74 -0.96 -7.07 14.86
N LEU A 75 -1.21 -7.17 13.55
CA LEU A 75 -2.35 -6.59 12.86
C LEU A 75 -2.38 -5.06 12.88
N VAL A 76 -1.21 -4.42 13.04
CA VAL A 76 -1.05 -2.97 12.98
C VAL A 76 -0.70 -2.55 11.55
N LEU A 77 -1.26 -1.43 11.09
CA LEU A 77 -0.93 -0.87 9.78
C LEU A 77 0.59 -0.63 9.65
N ILE A 78 1.17 -1.04 8.53
CA ILE A 78 2.62 -0.92 8.31
C ILE A 78 3.05 0.46 7.81
N ASN A 79 2.10 1.30 7.39
CA ASN A 79 2.28 2.70 7.01
C ASN A 79 1.15 3.53 7.63
N SER A 80 1.38 4.82 7.79
CA SER A 80 0.43 5.80 8.35
C SER A 80 -0.21 6.71 7.30
N ASP A 81 0.38 6.80 6.11
CA ASP A 81 0.01 7.73 5.04
C ASP A 81 -0.63 7.07 3.83
N TYR A 82 -0.05 5.99 3.32
CA TYR A 82 -0.59 5.16 2.26
C TYR A 82 0.12 3.81 2.23
N ASP A 83 -0.58 2.80 1.76
CA ASP A 83 0.02 1.51 1.42
C ASP A 83 0.39 1.46 -0.07
N LEU A 84 1.53 0.86 -0.38
CA LEU A 84 2.05 0.74 -1.74
C LEU A 84 2.85 -0.55 -1.88
N TYR A 85 2.44 -1.43 -2.78
CA TYR A 85 3.07 -2.73 -2.93
C TYR A 85 2.91 -3.32 -4.34
N SER A 86 3.71 -4.36 -4.64
CA SER A 86 3.51 -5.29 -5.75
C SER A 86 3.19 -6.66 -5.18
N LYS A 87 2.28 -7.39 -5.85
CA LYS A 87 1.80 -8.74 -5.46
C LYS A 87 2.82 -9.86 -5.69
N GLY A 88 4.08 -9.51 -5.88
CA GLY A 88 5.13 -10.48 -6.11
C GLY A 88 4.92 -11.31 -7.37
N LYS A 89 5.55 -12.48 -7.37
CA LYS A 89 5.63 -13.38 -8.51
C LYS A 89 4.37 -14.20 -8.69
N ASP A 90 3.77 -14.66 -7.60
CA ASP A 90 2.57 -15.50 -7.66
C ASP A 90 1.30 -14.70 -7.94
N GLY A 91 1.33 -13.38 -7.69
CA GLY A 91 0.20 -12.48 -7.93
C GLY A 91 -0.92 -12.64 -6.90
N GLU A 92 -0.71 -13.45 -5.87
CA GLU A 92 -1.57 -13.59 -4.72
C GLU A 92 -1.10 -12.59 -3.64
N SER A 93 -2.03 -12.13 -2.80
CA SER A 93 -1.70 -11.21 -1.71
C SER A 93 -2.86 -11.21 -0.71
N ARG A 94 -2.54 -11.07 0.58
CA ARG A 94 -3.49 -10.93 1.69
C ARG A 94 -3.06 -9.78 2.60
N VAL A 95 -4.03 -9.21 3.30
CA VAL A 95 -3.80 -8.06 4.20
C VAL A 95 -2.72 -8.31 5.26
N PRO A 96 -2.74 -9.43 6.03
CA PRO A 96 -1.69 -9.68 7.01
C PRO A 96 -0.42 -10.17 6.32
N LEU A 97 0.71 -9.54 6.59
CA LEU A 97 2.02 -9.96 6.04
C LEU A 97 2.45 -11.35 6.53
N THR A 98 1.83 -11.88 7.59
CA THR A 98 2.06 -13.23 8.08
C THR A 98 1.43 -14.32 7.20
N ALA A 99 0.50 -13.96 6.32
CA ALA A 99 -0.08 -14.89 5.36
C ALA A 99 0.99 -15.31 4.34
N GLN A 100 1.10 -16.62 4.09
CA GLN A 100 2.10 -17.16 3.18
C GLN A 100 1.99 -16.58 1.76
N ALA A 101 0.77 -16.31 1.32
CA ALA A 101 0.46 -15.69 0.03
C ALA A 101 0.93 -14.22 -0.08
N SER A 102 1.42 -13.61 1.01
CA SER A 102 1.92 -12.23 0.98
C SER A 102 3.45 -12.16 1.09
N TRP A 103 4.15 -13.29 1.21
CA TRP A 103 5.57 -13.30 1.58
C TRP A 103 6.52 -12.85 0.47
N ASP A 104 6.13 -13.01 -0.80
CA ASP A 104 6.89 -12.59 -1.97
C ASP A 104 6.51 -11.20 -2.48
N ASP A 105 5.55 -10.55 -1.84
CA ASP A 105 5.18 -9.17 -2.11
C ASP A 105 6.37 -8.24 -1.90
N ILE A 106 6.47 -7.23 -2.75
CA ILE A 106 7.41 -6.13 -2.54
C ILE A 106 6.61 -4.98 -1.95
N ILE A 107 6.91 -4.62 -0.70
CA ILE A 107 6.13 -3.64 0.06
C ILE A 107 6.94 -2.38 0.35
N ARG A 108 6.25 -1.26 0.44
CA ARG A 108 6.68 -0.08 1.22
C ARG A 108 6.22 -0.26 2.66
N ALA A 109 7.09 -0.03 3.63
CA ALA A 109 6.73 -0.13 5.05
C ALA A 109 7.48 0.89 5.91
N ASN A 110 7.00 1.10 7.15
CA ASN A 110 7.48 2.11 8.08
C ASN A 110 7.60 3.49 7.43
N ASP A 111 6.51 3.94 6.80
CA ASP A 111 6.38 5.23 6.11
C ASP A 111 7.51 5.46 5.07
N GLY A 112 7.87 4.39 4.37
CA GLY A 112 8.88 4.42 3.31
C GLY A 112 10.32 4.19 3.78
N SER A 113 10.59 4.02 5.07
CA SER A 113 11.95 3.67 5.52
C SER A 113 12.37 2.26 5.09
N PHE A 114 11.42 1.37 4.78
CA PHE A 114 11.64 0.04 4.22
C PHE A 114 10.97 -0.09 2.85
N VAL A 115 11.72 -0.64 1.89
CA VAL A 115 11.16 -1.17 0.64
C VAL A 115 11.87 -2.49 0.33
N GLY A 116 11.12 -3.58 0.30
CA GLY A 116 11.69 -4.93 0.18
C GLY A 116 10.62 -6.03 0.22
N LEU A 117 11.07 -7.28 0.33
CA LEU A 117 10.17 -8.42 0.45
C LEU A 117 9.39 -8.35 1.76
N ALA A 118 8.10 -8.66 1.73
CA ALA A 118 7.28 -8.63 2.93
C ALA A 118 7.72 -9.66 3.99
N SER A 119 8.29 -10.79 3.56
CA SER A 119 8.89 -11.78 4.46
C SER A 119 10.16 -11.32 5.18
N GLU A 120 10.74 -10.18 4.77
CA GLU A 120 11.94 -9.58 5.39
C GLU A 120 11.61 -8.39 6.31
N PHE A 121 10.34 -8.04 6.45
CA PHE A 121 9.83 -6.97 7.31
C PHE A 121 9.34 -7.51 8.67
#